data_AF-A0A7J7M4U4-F1
#
_entry.id   AF-A0A7J7M4U4-F1
#
_cell.length_a   1.000
_cell.length_b   1.000
_cell.length_c   1.000
_cell.angle_alpha   90.00
_cell.angle_beta   90.00
_cell.angle_gamma   90.00
#
_symmetry.space_group_name_H-M   'P 1'
#
loop_
_entity.id
_entity.type
_entity.pdbx_description
1 polymer ?
#
loop_
_entity_poly.entity_id
_entity_poly.type
_entity_poly.pdbx_seq_one_letter_code
_entity_poly.pdbx_strand_id
1 'polypeptide(L)'
;MQKLEPSLMTSINISTIEALALTFSDKPEQYMPWLSECCKGFELSKTLLFLIILQSFTNQMEDPGSFSALFRTCFPVVKNEWIELDSRGGNFSSDEKKWTRVVYDTEKLNKGCEKFLGQLINSDSKTTNAELLICIYWRMLNGLISRAPLDTPANDGEWLRTLDDLFVLLASSHFKNVFKEHLHLLVMKCTIYPASFLSKIFTGEGFPVAVQVESLLCFATICSELASSKKSRKNINMQLLHEFPSILVPLSSDNKV
;
A
#
# COMPACT_ATOMS: atom_id res chain seq x y z
N MET A 1 5.37 -37.31 -22.35
CA MET A 1 4.57 -36.38 -21.53
C MET A 1 3.86 -35.42 -22.47
N GLN A 2 2.52 -35.42 -22.46
CA GLN A 2 1.71 -34.47 -23.23
C GLN A 2 1.78 -33.12 -22.52
N LYS A 3 2.25 -32.06 -23.20
CA LYS A 3 2.23 -30.70 -22.65
C LYS A 3 0.76 -30.28 -22.51
N LEU A 4 0.31 -30.00 -21.28
CA LEU A 4 -0.98 -29.34 -21.07
C LEU A 4 -0.99 -28.00 -21.82
N GLU A 5 -2.14 -27.65 -22.40
CA GLU A 5 -2.32 -26.34 -23.02
C GLU A 5 -2.12 -25.23 -21.97
N PRO A 6 -1.43 -24.12 -22.32
CA PRO A 6 -1.14 -23.01 -21.39
C PRO A 6 -2.39 -22.39 -20.74
N SER A 7 -3.51 -22.38 -21.46
CA SER A 7 -4.82 -21.90 -20.97
C SER A 7 -5.37 -22.77 -19.85
N LEU A 8 -5.31 -24.09 -20.01
CA LEU A 8 -5.76 -25.08 -19.03
C LEU A 8 -4.88 -25.05 -17.78
N MET A 9 -3.56 -24.89 -17.96
CA MET A 9 -2.60 -24.77 -16.85
C MET A 9 -2.82 -23.48 -16.04
N THR A 10 -3.09 -22.37 -16.73
CA THR A 10 -3.42 -21.09 -16.07
C THR A 10 -4.70 -21.21 -15.26
N SER A 11 -5.74 -21.85 -15.80
CA SER A 11 -7.02 -22.07 -15.11
C SER A 11 -6.86 -22.91 -13.83
N ILE A 12 -6.15 -24.04 -13.90
CA ILE A 12 -5.88 -24.90 -12.73
C ILE A 12 -5.09 -24.13 -11.65
N ASN A 13 -4.10 -23.33 -12.07
CA ASN A 13 -3.33 -22.51 -11.14
C ASN A 13 -4.22 -21.46 -10.47
N ILE A 14 -5.13 -20.79 -11.20
CA ILE A 14 -6.09 -19.84 -10.61
C ILE A 14 -6.92 -20.52 -9.52
N SER A 15 -7.56 -21.65 -9.83
CA SER A 15 -8.41 -22.36 -8.85
C SER A 15 -7.62 -22.82 -7.62
N THR A 16 -6.35 -23.19 -7.81
CA THR A 16 -5.46 -23.55 -6.70
C THR A 16 -5.15 -22.34 -5.83
N ILE A 17 -4.78 -21.20 -6.43
CA ILE A 17 -4.52 -19.95 -5.69
C ILE A 17 -5.77 -19.48 -4.95
N GLU A 18 -6.94 -19.56 -5.57
CA GLU A 18 -8.22 -19.20 -4.94
C GLU A 18 -8.51 -20.07 -3.70
N ALA A 19 -8.34 -21.40 -3.81
CA ALA A 19 -8.54 -22.32 -2.69
C ALA A 19 -7.54 -22.06 -1.55
N LEU A 20 -6.26 -21.82 -1.87
CA LEU A 20 -5.24 -21.47 -0.89
C LEU A 20 -5.54 -20.12 -0.23
N ALA A 21 -5.96 -19.12 -1.00
CA ALA A 21 -6.31 -17.80 -0.49
C ALA A 21 -7.53 -17.83 0.44
N LEU A 22 -8.56 -18.64 0.12
CA LEU A 22 -9.70 -18.87 1.00
C LEU A 22 -9.25 -19.52 2.31
N THR A 23 -8.51 -20.62 2.23
CA THR A 23 -7.99 -21.34 3.41
C THR A 23 -7.11 -20.44 4.28
N PHE A 24 -6.25 -19.64 3.66
CA PHE A 24 -5.39 -18.69 4.35
C PHE A 24 -6.21 -17.59 5.05
N SER A 25 -7.24 -17.06 4.37
CA SER A 25 -8.07 -15.97 4.92
C SER A 25 -8.86 -16.37 6.16
N ASP A 26 -9.20 -17.65 6.32
CA ASP A 26 -9.93 -18.13 7.49
C ASP A 26 -9.11 -17.98 8.79
N LYS A 27 -7.78 -18.18 8.73
CA LYS A 27 -6.88 -18.16 9.89
C LYS A 27 -5.47 -17.67 9.52
N PRO A 28 -5.33 -16.41 9.08
CA PRO A 28 -4.07 -15.93 8.53
C PRO A 28 -2.93 -16.02 9.55
N GLU A 29 -3.21 -15.78 10.84
CA GLU A 29 -2.22 -15.82 11.93
C GLU A 29 -1.63 -17.23 12.13
N GLN A 30 -2.43 -18.28 11.85
CA GLN A 30 -1.99 -19.66 11.98
C GLN A 30 -1.03 -20.07 10.86
N TYR A 31 -1.28 -19.58 9.63
CA TYR A 31 -0.56 -20.04 8.44
C TYR A 31 0.64 -19.15 8.08
N MET A 32 0.60 -17.85 8.39
CA MET A 32 1.65 -16.90 7.98
C MET A 32 3.06 -17.30 8.45
N PRO A 33 3.30 -17.75 9.70
CA PRO A 33 4.65 -18.14 10.12
C PRO A 33 5.24 -19.23 9.23
N TRP A 34 4.46 -20.27 8.95
CA TRP A 34 4.88 -21.39 8.09
C TRP A 34 5.09 -20.93 6.65
N LEU A 35 4.16 -20.17 6.07
CA LEU A 35 4.27 -19.65 4.71
C LEU A 35 5.50 -18.75 4.53
N SER A 36 5.76 -17.86 5.49
CA SER A 36 6.92 -16.96 5.45
C SER A 36 8.25 -17.71 5.52
N GLU A 37 8.31 -18.80 6.30
CA GLU A 37 9.51 -19.64 6.40
C GLU A 37 9.78 -20.37 5.08
N CYS A 38 8.74 -20.92 4.45
CA CYS A 38 8.84 -21.59 3.14
C CYS A 38 9.35 -20.66 2.03
N CYS A 39 9.22 -19.34 2.20
CA CYS A 39 9.61 -18.35 1.20
C CYS A 39 11.07 -17.89 1.27
N LYS A 40 11.82 -18.26 2.32
CA LYS A 40 13.21 -17.81 2.50
C LYS A 40 14.20 -18.40 1.49
N GLY A 41 13.86 -19.55 0.88
CA GLY A 41 14.79 -20.30 0.03
C GLY A 41 14.67 -20.06 -1.48
N PHE A 42 13.51 -19.64 -1.99
CA PHE A 42 13.22 -19.62 -3.43
C PHE A 42 12.28 -18.49 -3.85
N GLU A 43 12.63 -17.78 -4.94
CA GLU A 43 11.82 -16.68 -5.50
C GLU A 43 10.41 -17.13 -5.93
N LEU A 44 10.27 -18.35 -6.46
CA LEU A 44 8.96 -18.90 -6.84
C LEU A 44 8.05 -19.15 -5.64
N SER A 45 8.63 -19.52 -4.48
CA SER A 45 7.87 -19.64 -3.23
C SER A 45 7.35 -18.27 -2.79
N LYS A 46 8.19 -17.23 -2.88
CA LYS A 46 7.76 -15.84 -2.66
C LYS A 46 6.64 -15.43 -3.62
N THR A 47 6.75 -15.80 -4.90
CA THR A 47 5.69 -15.55 -5.89
C THR A 47 4.37 -16.18 -5.46
N LEU A 48 4.39 -17.45 -5.04
CA LEU A 48 3.21 -18.16 -4.57
C LEU A 48 2.58 -17.45 -3.35
N LEU A 49 3.40 -17.07 -2.36
CA LEU A 49 2.93 -16.33 -1.20
C LEU A 49 2.27 -15.00 -1.59
N PHE A 50 2.89 -14.23 -2.46
CA PHE A 50 2.32 -12.96 -2.91
C PHE A 50 1.01 -13.13 -3.69
N LEU A 51 0.88 -14.18 -4.50
CA LEU A 51 -0.38 -14.51 -5.17
C LEU A 51 -1.47 -14.83 -4.14
N ILE A 52 -1.16 -15.66 -3.13
CA ILE A 52 -2.11 -15.97 -2.04
C ILE A 52 -2.54 -14.68 -1.33
N ILE A 53 -1.59 -13.83 -0.92
CA ILE A 53 -1.88 -12.56 -0.21
C ILE A 53 -2.74 -11.63 -1.09
N LEU A 54 -2.36 -11.43 -2.35
CA LEU A 54 -3.10 -10.56 -3.28
C LEU A 54 -4.53 -11.06 -3.48
N GLN A 55 -4.70 -12.38 -3.67
CA GLN A 55 -6.02 -12.98 -3.85
C GLN A 55 -6.85 -12.90 -2.56
N SER A 56 -6.26 -13.13 -1.39
CA SER A 56 -6.95 -13.01 -0.10
C SER A 56 -7.47 -11.59 0.14
N PHE A 57 -6.66 -10.56 -0.12
CA PHE A 57 -7.16 -9.19 -0.04
C PHE A 57 -8.23 -8.90 -1.11
N THR A 58 -8.14 -9.51 -2.29
CA THR A 58 -9.17 -9.38 -3.33
C THR A 58 -10.50 -9.94 -2.85
N ASN A 59 -10.48 -11.10 -2.19
CA ASN A 59 -11.68 -11.78 -1.69
C ASN A 59 -12.29 -11.07 -0.47
N GLN A 60 -11.47 -10.52 0.42
CA GLN A 60 -11.91 -9.90 1.67
C GLN A 60 -12.13 -8.37 1.57
N MET A 61 -12.20 -7.82 0.36
CA MET A 61 -12.40 -6.38 0.15
C MET A 61 -13.73 -5.86 0.70
N GLU A 62 -14.73 -6.72 0.90
CA GLU A 62 -16.07 -6.33 1.37
C GLU A 62 -16.29 -6.56 2.87
N ASP A 63 -15.53 -7.45 3.53
CA ASP A 63 -15.63 -7.70 4.98
C ASP A 63 -14.58 -6.89 5.77
N PRO A 64 -14.97 -5.90 6.59
CA PRO A 64 -14.04 -5.12 7.39
C PRO A 64 -13.26 -5.93 8.42
N GLY A 65 -13.89 -6.95 9.02
CA GLY A 65 -13.27 -7.77 10.06
C GLY A 65 -12.14 -8.61 9.48
N SER A 66 -12.44 -9.40 8.44
CA SER A 66 -11.45 -10.23 7.76
C SER A 66 -10.34 -9.41 7.10
N PHE A 67 -10.65 -8.26 6.51
CA PHE A 67 -9.63 -7.36 5.95
C PHE A 67 -8.62 -6.89 7.01
N SER A 68 -9.11 -6.50 8.18
CA SER A 68 -8.25 -6.00 9.26
C SER A 68 -7.34 -7.10 9.81
N ALA A 69 -7.88 -8.32 9.98
CA ALA A 69 -7.09 -9.50 10.38
C ALA A 69 -6.00 -9.85 9.34
N LEU A 70 -6.35 -9.84 8.05
CA LEU A 70 -5.40 -10.02 6.95
C LEU A 70 -4.34 -8.93 6.93
N PHE A 71 -4.73 -7.67 7.07
CA PHE A 71 -3.80 -6.54 7.08
C PHE A 71 -2.77 -6.72 8.19
N ARG A 72 -3.22 -6.90 9.43
CA ARG A 72 -2.37 -7.07 10.61
C ARG A 72 -1.39 -8.22 10.47
N THR A 73 -1.83 -9.32 9.85
CA THR A 73 -0.99 -10.51 9.67
C THR A 73 0.01 -10.37 8.52
N CYS A 74 -0.44 -9.86 7.36
CA CYS A 74 0.38 -9.80 6.15
C CYS A 74 1.34 -8.60 6.15
N PHE A 75 0.94 -7.47 6.75
CA PHE A 75 1.70 -6.23 6.65
C PHE A 75 3.16 -6.34 7.11
N PRO A 76 3.51 -6.98 8.25
CA PRO A 76 4.91 -7.13 8.65
C PRO A 76 5.78 -7.87 7.62
N VAL A 77 5.23 -8.92 7.00
CA VAL A 77 5.94 -9.72 5.98
C VAL A 77 6.09 -8.91 4.70
N VAL A 78 5.00 -8.30 4.23
CA VAL A 78 4.97 -7.46 3.03
C VAL A 78 5.85 -6.21 3.19
N LYS A 79 5.95 -5.65 4.40
CA LYS A 79 6.85 -4.54 4.78
C LYS A 79 8.32 -4.92 4.66
N ASN A 80 8.71 -6.09 5.18
CA ASN A 80 10.09 -6.55 5.09
C ASN A 80 10.52 -6.81 3.64
N GLU A 81 9.65 -7.45 2.85
CA GLU A 81 9.90 -7.71 1.43
C GLU A 81 9.97 -6.40 0.62
N TRP A 82 9.19 -5.39 1.00
CA TRP A 82 9.27 -4.06 0.39
C TRP A 82 10.59 -3.37 0.68
N ILE A 83 11.02 -3.37 1.94
CA ILE A 83 12.31 -2.80 2.33
C ILE A 83 13.46 -3.51 1.60
N GLU A 84 13.39 -4.84 1.46
CA GLU A 84 14.36 -5.60 0.68
C GLU A 84 14.34 -5.20 -0.80
N LEU A 85 13.17 -5.10 -1.42
CA LEU A 85 13.01 -4.64 -2.81
C LEU A 85 13.57 -3.23 -3.01
N ASP A 86 13.24 -2.30 -2.10
CA ASP A 86 13.62 -0.90 -2.16
C ASP A 86 15.13 -0.70 -1.95
N SER A 87 15.73 -1.45 -1.02
CA SER A 87 17.18 -1.45 -0.76
C SER A 87 18.03 -1.94 -1.94
N ARG A 88 17.44 -2.75 -2.82
CA ARG A 88 18.11 -3.26 -4.03
C ARG A 88 18.27 -2.21 -5.11
N GLY A 89 17.62 -1.04 -4.98
CA GLY A 89 17.95 0.30 -5.49
C GLY A 89 18.33 0.55 -6.97
N GLY A 90 18.85 -0.43 -7.72
CA GLY A 90 19.62 -0.18 -8.94
C GLY A 90 18.92 -0.46 -10.26
N ASN A 91 17.93 -1.36 -10.32
CA ASN A 91 17.38 -1.84 -11.61
C ASN A 91 15.86 -1.68 -11.80
N PHE A 92 15.09 -1.42 -10.73
CA PHE A 92 13.63 -1.33 -10.82
C PHE A 92 13.10 0.11 -10.83
N SER A 93 13.83 1.07 -10.26
CA SER A 93 13.36 2.46 -10.11
C SER A 93 13.31 3.28 -11.43
N SER A 94 14.05 2.87 -12.48
CA SER A 94 14.18 3.68 -13.70
C SER A 94 12.94 3.69 -14.61
N ASP A 95 11.95 2.83 -14.37
CA ASP A 95 10.74 2.71 -15.20
C ASP A 95 9.48 3.03 -14.41
N GLU A 96 9.42 4.27 -13.88
CA GLU A 96 8.25 4.80 -13.17
C GLU A 96 6.96 4.59 -13.98
N LYS A 97 7.01 4.76 -15.31
CA LYS A 97 5.88 4.55 -16.22
C LYS A 97 5.37 3.11 -16.20
N LYS A 98 6.26 2.12 -16.17
CA LYS A 98 5.87 0.71 -16.05
C LYS A 98 5.10 0.47 -14.76
N TRP A 99 5.60 0.96 -13.63
CA TRP A 99 4.98 0.71 -12.33
C TRP A 99 3.65 1.44 -12.16
N THR A 100 3.56 2.69 -12.64
CA THR A 100 2.29 3.42 -12.69
C THR A 100 1.26 2.66 -13.53
N ARG A 101 1.67 2.06 -14.65
CA ARG A 101 0.78 1.20 -15.46
C ARG A 101 0.35 -0.06 -14.71
N VAL A 102 1.25 -0.70 -13.96
CA VAL A 102 0.91 -1.88 -13.14
C VAL A 102 -0.17 -1.52 -12.10
N VAL A 103 -0.02 -0.40 -11.40
CA VAL A 103 -1.02 0.10 -10.45
C VAL A 103 -2.34 0.40 -11.15
N TYR A 104 -2.30 1.15 -12.26
CA TYR A 104 -3.49 1.51 -13.04
C TYR A 104 -4.25 0.29 -13.55
N ASP A 105 -3.55 -0.71 -14.10
CA ASP A 105 -4.17 -1.97 -14.53
C ASP A 105 -4.84 -2.67 -13.33
N THR A 106 -4.20 -2.67 -12.16
CA THR A 106 -4.72 -3.31 -10.95
C THR A 106 -5.96 -2.60 -10.41
N GLU A 107 -5.95 -1.26 -10.40
CA GLU A 107 -7.08 -0.40 -10.06
C GLU A 107 -8.28 -0.68 -10.97
N LYS A 108 -8.07 -0.61 -12.29
CA LYS A 108 -9.15 -0.72 -13.26
C LYS A 108 -9.74 -2.12 -13.34
N LEU A 109 -8.91 -3.14 -13.14
CA LEU A 109 -9.33 -4.51 -13.40
C LEU A 109 -10.01 -5.14 -12.19
N ASN A 110 -9.76 -4.68 -10.95
CA ASN A 110 -10.07 -5.43 -9.72
C ASN A 110 -9.74 -6.94 -9.86
N LYS A 111 -8.82 -7.29 -10.77
CA LYS A 111 -8.55 -8.68 -11.13
C LYS A 111 -7.67 -9.26 -10.06
N GLY A 112 -7.94 -10.52 -9.74
CA GLY A 112 -7.09 -11.32 -8.87
C GLY A 112 -5.77 -11.69 -9.56
N CYS A 113 -5.30 -12.90 -9.33
CA CYS A 113 -3.97 -13.34 -9.76
C CYS A 113 -3.80 -13.65 -11.26
N GLU A 114 -4.88 -13.61 -12.05
CA GLU A 114 -4.91 -14.12 -13.43
C GLU A 114 -3.81 -13.56 -14.34
N LYS A 115 -3.56 -12.24 -14.27
CA LYS A 115 -2.56 -11.56 -15.11
C LYS A 115 -1.14 -12.10 -14.87
N PHE A 116 -0.82 -12.42 -13.63
CA PHE A 116 0.51 -12.88 -13.22
C PHE A 116 0.76 -14.34 -13.56
N LEU A 117 -0.28 -15.17 -13.51
CA LEU A 117 -0.19 -16.60 -13.84
C LEU A 117 0.15 -16.83 -15.32
N GLY A 118 -0.38 -16.03 -16.23
CA GLY A 118 0.00 -16.08 -17.64
C GLY A 118 1.44 -15.61 -17.90
N GLN A 119 1.96 -14.74 -17.04
CA GLN A 119 3.32 -14.18 -17.14
C GLN A 119 4.39 -15.07 -16.50
N LEU A 120 4.01 -15.89 -15.51
CA LEU A 120 4.91 -16.76 -14.73
C LEU A 120 5.74 -17.75 -15.56
N ILE A 121 5.23 -18.16 -16.73
CA ILE A 121 5.93 -19.11 -17.62
C ILE A 121 7.10 -18.42 -18.36
N ASN A 122 7.00 -17.12 -18.60
CA ASN A 122 7.91 -16.38 -19.50
C ASN A 122 8.68 -15.23 -18.82
N SER A 123 8.38 -14.94 -17.55
CA SER A 123 8.92 -13.75 -16.86
C SER A 123 9.92 -14.12 -15.77
N ASP A 124 10.87 -13.22 -15.54
CA ASP A 124 11.78 -13.31 -14.40
C ASP A 124 11.00 -13.23 -13.08
N SER A 125 11.19 -14.23 -12.21
CA SER A 125 10.49 -14.34 -10.92
C SER A 125 10.67 -13.12 -10.02
N LYS A 126 11.83 -12.45 -10.05
CA LYS A 126 12.08 -11.25 -9.25
C LYS A 126 11.25 -10.07 -9.73
N THR A 127 11.15 -9.91 -11.05
CA THR A 127 10.31 -8.89 -11.67
C THR A 127 8.83 -9.13 -11.36
N THR A 128 8.37 -10.38 -11.47
CA THR A 128 6.99 -10.75 -11.10
C THR A 128 6.72 -10.49 -9.61
N ASN A 129 7.68 -10.82 -8.74
CA ASN A 129 7.57 -10.56 -7.30
C ASN A 129 7.46 -9.07 -6.97
N ALA A 130 8.23 -8.21 -7.65
CA ALA A 130 8.13 -6.76 -7.50
C ALA A 130 6.77 -6.23 -7.96
N GLU A 131 6.25 -6.70 -9.11
CA GLU A 131 4.92 -6.32 -9.61
C GLU A 131 3.81 -6.75 -8.66
N LEU A 132 3.86 -7.99 -8.18
CA LEU A 132 2.91 -8.50 -7.20
C LEU A 132 2.94 -7.69 -5.90
N LEU A 133 4.14 -7.36 -5.41
CA LEU A 133 4.29 -6.60 -4.17
C LEU A 133 3.68 -5.19 -4.31
N ILE A 134 3.93 -4.50 -5.41
CA ILE A 134 3.29 -3.22 -5.75
C ILE A 134 1.77 -3.34 -5.77
N CYS A 135 1.23 -4.40 -6.38
CA CYS A 135 -0.21 -4.67 -6.41
C CYS A 135 -0.79 -4.96 -5.02
N ILE A 136 -0.06 -5.67 -4.15
CA ILE A 136 -0.47 -5.92 -2.76
C ILE A 136 -0.54 -4.61 -1.99
N TYR A 137 0.50 -3.76 -2.07
CA TYR A 137 0.48 -2.44 -1.42
C TYR A 137 -0.68 -1.59 -1.90
N TRP A 138 -0.89 -1.55 -3.21
CA TRP A 138 -2.04 -0.87 -3.78
C TRP A 138 -3.37 -1.40 -3.20
N ARG A 139 -3.53 -2.71 -3.13
CA ARG A 139 -4.74 -3.35 -2.60
C ARG A 139 -4.95 -3.01 -1.12
N MET A 140 -3.89 -3.01 -0.33
CA MET A 140 -3.91 -2.64 1.08
C MET A 140 -4.29 -1.16 1.26
N LEU A 141 -3.69 -0.26 0.48
CA LEU A 141 -4.02 1.17 0.46
C LEU A 141 -5.49 1.40 0.11
N ASN A 142 -5.97 0.81 -0.97
CA ASN A 142 -7.35 0.98 -1.42
C ASN A 142 -8.37 0.41 -0.42
N GLY A 143 -8.01 -0.70 0.23
CA GLY A 143 -8.84 -1.30 1.27
C GLY A 143 -8.96 -0.40 2.51
N LEU A 144 -7.88 0.28 2.89
CA LEU A 144 -7.88 1.27 3.97
C LEU A 144 -8.62 2.54 3.60
N ILE A 145 -8.45 3.05 2.38
CA ILE A 145 -9.18 4.20 1.84
C ILE A 145 -10.69 3.96 1.93
N SER A 146 -11.14 2.78 1.50
CA SER A 146 -12.56 2.40 1.49
C SER A 146 -13.15 2.29 2.91
N ARG A 147 -12.30 2.10 3.92
CA ARG A 147 -12.67 1.88 5.33
C ARG A 147 -12.33 3.05 6.23
N ALA A 148 -11.96 4.20 5.67
CA ALA A 148 -11.61 5.37 6.46
C ALA A 148 -12.79 5.73 7.42
N PRO A 149 -12.51 5.99 8.72
CA PRO A 149 -13.56 6.27 9.69
C PRO A 149 -14.46 7.42 9.24
N LEU A 150 -15.78 7.18 9.22
CA LEU A 150 -16.77 8.23 8.97
C LEU A 150 -17.14 8.87 10.30
N ASP A 151 -16.46 9.98 10.63
CA ASP A 151 -16.79 10.93 11.71
C ASP A 151 -17.08 10.33 13.11
N THR A 152 -16.66 9.08 13.39
CA THR A 152 -16.95 8.37 14.65
C THR A 152 -15.67 7.86 15.32
N PRO A 153 -15.29 8.39 16.51
CA PRO A 153 -13.97 8.20 17.11
C PRO A 153 -13.71 6.81 17.73
N ALA A 154 -14.64 5.86 17.61
CA ALA A 154 -14.63 4.64 18.41
C ALA A 154 -13.64 3.56 17.94
N ASN A 155 -13.04 3.68 16.74
CA ASN A 155 -12.09 2.68 16.24
C ASN A 155 -10.91 3.28 15.44
N ASP A 156 -10.63 4.57 15.64
CA ASP A 156 -9.66 5.31 14.81
C ASP A 156 -8.20 4.91 15.08
N GLY A 157 -7.90 4.41 16.28
CA GLY A 157 -6.53 4.19 16.74
C GLY A 157 -5.74 3.15 15.93
N GLU A 158 -6.34 2.02 15.58
CA GLU A 158 -5.68 0.99 14.77
C GLU A 158 -5.53 1.42 13.31
N TRP A 159 -6.57 2.06 12.76
CA TRP A 159 -6.53 2.61 11.40
C TRP A 159 -5.48 3.71 11.26
N LEU A 160 -5.38 4.63 12.24
CA LEU A 160 -4.38 5.70 12.24
C LEU A 160 -2.95 5.17 12.38
N ARG A 161 -2.70 4.15 13.22
CA ARG A 161 -1.39 3.49 13.30
C ARG A 161 -1.02 2.82 11.99
N THR A 162 -1.99 2.16 11.37
CA THR A 162 -1.81 1.54 10.05
C THR A 162 -1.50 2.58 8.97
N LEU A 163 -2.18 3.73 9.01
CA LEU A 163 -1.90 4.87 8.15
C LEU A 163 -0.49 5.43 8.37
N ASP A 164 -0.08 5.65 9.63
CA ASP A 164 1.27 6.10 9.98
C ASP A 164 2.33 5.17 9.34
N ASP A 165 2.19 3.86 9.57
CA ASP A 165 3.13 2.84 9.10
C ASP A 165 3.25 2.81 7.56
N LEU A 166 2.12 2.87 6.85
CA LEU A 166 2.11 2.87 5.38
C LEU A 166 2.64 4.18 4.80
N PHE A 167 2.26 5.31 5.40
CA PHE A 167 2.73 6.61 4.96
C PHE A 167 4.24 6.70 5.07
N VAL A 168 4.81 6.36 6.24
CA VAL A 168 6.26 6.38 6.47
C VAL A 168 6.98 5.46 5.49
N LEU A 169 6.47 4.25 5.28
CA LEU A 169 7.08 3.27 4.37
C LEU A 169 7.13 3.78 2.93
N LEU A 170 6.01 4.28 2.42
CA LEU A 170 5.92 4.72 1.02
C LEU A 170 6.62 6.07 0.79
N ALA A 171 6.54 7.00 1.75
CA ALA A 171 7.26 8.27 1.67
C ALA A 171 8.79 8.09 1.72
N SER A 172 9.27 7.03 2.38
CA SER A 172 10.70 6.67 2.42
C SER A 172 11.17 5.89 1.18
N SER A 173 10.25 5.41 0.34
CA SER A 173 10.57 4.48 -0.74
C SER A 173 11.06 5.17 -2.02
N HIS A 174 11.94 4.51 -2.76
CA HIS A 174 12.33 4.88 -4.12
C HIS A 174 11.16 4.81 -5.11
N PHE A 175 10.07 4.11 -4.78
CA PHE A 175 8.84 4.04 -5.55
C PHE A 175 7.80 5.08 -5.15
N LYS A 176 8.12 6.04 -4.28
CA LYS A 176 7.15 7.03 -3.76
C LYS A 176 6.34 7.74 -4.84
N ASN A 177 6.94 8.06 -5.98
CA ASN A 177 6.26 8.73 -7.09
C ASN A 177 5.13 7.86 -7.69
N VAL A 178 5.29 6.54 -7.71
CA VAL A 178 4.28 5.59 -8.21
C VAL A 178 3.01 5.62 -7.34
N PHE A 179 3.18 5.87 -6.04
CA PHE A 179 2.08 5.88 -5.07
C PHE A 179 1.67 7.29 -4.65
N LYS A 180 2.27 8.35 -5.21
CA LYS A 180 2.09 9.72 -4.73
C LYS A 180 0.62 10.15 -4.72
N GLU A 181 -0.09 9.96 -5.83
CA GLU A 181 -1.52 10.27 -5.93
C GLU A 181 -2.35 9.47 -4.93
N HIS A 182 -2.01 8.21 -4.72
CA HIS A 182 -2.71 7.31 -3.80
C HIS A 182 -2.46 7.67 -2.33
N LEU A 183 -1.24 8.10 -1.99
CA LEU A 183 -0.92 8.66 -0.68
C LEU A 183 -1.72 9.94 -0.43
N HIS A 184 -1.80 10.84 -1.41
CA HIS A 184 -2.63 12.04 -1.31
C HIS A 184 -4.12 11.69 -1.12
N LEU A 185 -4.65 10.74 -1.88
CA LEU A 185 -6.03 10.26 -1.74
C LEU A 185 -6.28 9.64 -0.36
N LEU A 186 -5.36 8.82 0.15
CA LEU A 186 -5.46 8.20 1.46
C LEU A 186 -5.51 9.25 2.56
N VAL A 187 -4.61 10.24 2.54
CA VAL A 187 -4.63 11.34 3.50
C VAL A 187 -5.93 12.14 3.38
N MET A 188 -6.39 12.45 2.17
CA MET A 188 -7.64 13.17 1.96
C MET A 188 -8.90 12.42 2.41
N LYS A 189 -8.82 11.09 2.52
CA LYS A 189 -9.88 10.22 3.02
C LYS A 189 -9.86 10.07 4.53
N CYS A 190 -8.75 10.41 5.19
CA CYS A 190 -8.68 10.60 6.64
C CYS A 190 -9.46 11.86 7.05
N THR A 191 -10.78 11.88 6.88
CA THR A 191 -11.64 13.08 6.97
C THR A 191 -11.55 13.83 8.29
N ILE A 192 -11.17 13.12 9.36
CA ILE A 192 -11.20 13.65 10.72
C ILE A 192 -9.91 14.38 11.07
N TYR A 193 -8.76 14.08 10.45
CA TYR A 193 -7.46 14.62 10.90
C TYR A 193 -6.38 14.82 9.82
N PRO A 194 -6.65 15.13 8.54
CA PRO A 194 -5.59 15.07 7.52
C PRO A 194 -4.49 16.11 7.78
N ALA A 195 -4.85 17.32 8.23
CA ALA A 195 -3.89 18.36 8.58
C ALA A 195 -3.07 17.98 9.83
N SER A 196 -3.73 17.45 10.86
CA SER A 196 -3.11 17.07 12.14
C SER A 196 -2.20 15.84 12.00
N PHE A 197 -2.61 14.88 11.17
CA PHE A 197 -1.80 13.72 10.81
C PHE A 197 -0.50 14.14 10.13
N LEU A 198 -0.58 15.02 9.12
CA LEU A 198 0.60 15.49 8.41
C LEU A 198 1.48 16.39 9.28
N SER A 199 0.90 17.29 10.07
CA SER A 199 1.65 18.19 10.95
C SER A 199 2.46 17.42 11.99
N LYS A 200 1.88 16.38 12.59
CA LYS A 200 2.60 15.45 13.46
C LYS A 200 3.86 14.87 12.79
N ILE A 201 3.83 14.59 11.50
CA ILE A 201 4.96 13.97 10.79
C ILE A 201 6.04 15.00 10.46
N PHE A 202 5.71 16.14 9.84
CA PHE A 202 6.74 17.13 9.48
C PHE A 202 7.27 17.96 10.66
N THR A 203 6.57 17.95 11.81
CA THR A 203 7.08 18.56 13.05
C THR A 203 7.68 17.55 14.03
N GLY A 204 7.41 16.26 13.83
CA GLY A 204 7.79 15.21 14.76
C GLY A 204 9.27 14.86 14.71
N GLU A 205 9.86 14.67 15.89
CA GLU A 205 11.21 14.11 16.04
C GLU A 205 11.22 12.61 15.71
N GLY A 206 12.32 12.12 15.12
CA GLY A 206 12.51 10.70 14.83
C GLY A 206 12.01 10.22 13.46
N PHE A 207 11.32 11.07 12.68
CA PHE A 207 11.03 10.77 11.28
C PHE A 207 12.23 11.06 10.36
N PRO A 208 12.48 10.22 9.33
CA PRO A 208 13.47 10.55 8.31
C PRO A 208 13.13 11.86 7.60
N VAL A 209 14.14 12.67 7.28
CA VAL A 209 13.95 13.97 6.59
C VAL A 209 13.13 13.82 5.30
N ALA A 210 13.36 12.76 4.53
CA ALA A 210 12.60 12.48 3.31
C ALA A 210 11.08 12.32 3.57
N VAL A 211 10.71 11.69 4.69
CA VAL A 211 9.31 11.52 5.10
C VAL A 211 8.70 12.84 5.56
N GLN A 212 9.46 13.63 6.32
CA GLN A 212 9.03 14.97 6.74
C GLN A 212 8.76 15.86 5.52
N VAL A 213 9.67 15.87 4.54
CA VAL A 213 9.49 16.60 3.27
C VAL A 213 8.26 16.14 2.51
N GLU A 214 8.06 14.83 2.35
CA GLU A 214 6.91 14.31 1.62
C GLU A 214 5.58 14.64 2.32
N SER A 215 5.55 14.61 3.66
CA SER A 215 4.37 15.03 4.43
C SER A 215 4.07 16.52 4.29
N LEU A 216 5.10 17.38 4.24
CA LEU A 216 4.93 18.81 3.99
C LEU A 216 4.42 19.09 2.57
N LEU A 217 4.94 18.37 1.57
CA LEU A 217 4.44 18.45 0.19
C LEU A 217 2.97 18.02 0.11
N CYS A 218 2.59 16.93 0.80
CA CYS A 218 1.20 16.51 0.90
C CYS A 218 0.32 17.58 1.57
N PHE A 219 0.81 18.23 2.62
CA PHE A 219 0.10 19.31 3.29
C PHE A 219 -0.16 20.49 2.35
N ALA A 220 0.87 20.91 1.59
CA ALA A 220 0.75 21.97 0.59
C ALA A 220 -0.25 21.62 -0.54
N THR A 221 -0.28 20.36 -0.99
CA THR A 221 -1.26 19.89 -1.98
C THR A 221 -2.69 20.02 -1.45
N ILE A 222 -2.94 19.59 -0.21
CA ILE A 222 -4.27 19.68 0.42
C ILE A 222 -4.73 21.13 0.52
N CYS A 223 -3.85 22.04 0.96
CA CYS A 223 -4.14 23.49 0.98
C CYS A 223 -4.53 24.02 -0.41
N SER A 224 -3.79 23.61 -1.45
CA SER A 224 -4.02 24.04 -2.83
C SER A 224 -5.35 23.50 -3.41
N GLU A 225 -5.68 22.24 -3.14
CA GLU A 225 -6.95 21.63 -3.54
C GLU A 225 -8.15 22.28 -2.86
N LEU A 226 -8.02 22.66 -1.59
CA LEU A 226 -9.10 23.34 -0.87
C LEU A 226 -9.29 24.79 -1.33
N ALA A 227 -8.20 25.50 -1.64
CA ALA A 227 -8.28 26.84 -2.20
C ALA A 227 -8.97 26.88 -3.57
N SER A 228 -8.82 25.82 -4.37
CA SER A 228 -9.41 25.69 -5.70
C SER A 228 -10.81 25.03 -5.71
N SER A 229 -11.19 24.32 -4.64
CA SER A 229 -12.48 23.63 -4.54
C SER A 229 -13.63 24.58 -4.22
N LYS A 230 -14.67 24.59 -5.08
CA LYS A 230 -15.95 25.26 -4.79
C LYS A 230 -16.77 24.57 -3.68
N LYS A 231 -16.44 23.32 -3.33
CA LYS A 231 -17.08 22.59 -2.22
C LYS A 231 -16.33 22.92 -0.93
N SER A 232 -16.99 23.66 -0.04
CA SER A 232 -16.49 23.94 1.32
C SER A 232 -16.49 22.66 2.16
N ARG A 233 -15.29 22.15 2.48
CA ARG A 233 -15.10 21.18 3.57
C ARG A 233 -14.75 21.96 4.85
N LYS A 234 -15.78 22.52 5.51
CA LYS A 234 -15.62 23.36 6.71
C LYS A 234 -14.69 22.74 7.76
N ASN A 235 -14.80 21.43 7.99
CA ASN A 235 -13.99 20.72 8.98
C ASN A 235 -12.49 20.74 8.63
N ILE A 236 -12.13 20.49 7.37
CA ILE A 236 -10.72 20.49 6.95
C ILE A 236 -10.14 21.92 6.96
N ASN A 237 -10.93 22.92 6.55
CA ASN A 237 -10.49 24.32 6.61
C ASN A 237 -10.19 24.78 8.05
N MET A 238 -11.02 24.37 9.02
CA MET A 238 -10.77 24.68 10.43
C MET A 238 -9.50 23.98 10.95
N GLN A 239 -9.27 22.74 10.55
CA GLN A 239 -8.05 22.02 10.92
C GLN A 239 -6.80 22.62 10.32
N LEU A 240 -6.82 23.04 9.05
CA LEU A 240 -5.69 23.73 8.45
C LEU A 240 -5.35 25.03 9.16
N LEU A 241 -6.36 25.79 9.61
CA LEU A 241 -6.14 26.99 10.41
C LEU A 241 -5.55 26.65 11.79
N HIS A 242 -6.03 25.59 12.43
CA HIS A 242 -5.51 25.10 13.70
C HIS A 242 -4.05 24.65 13.59
N GLU A 243 -3.72 23.91 12.53
CA GLU A 243 -2.39 23.37 12.29
C GLU A 243 -1.45 24.35 11.61
N PHE A 244 -1.91 25.50 11.13
CA PHE A 244 -1.09 26.49 10.43
C PHE A 244 0.22 26.87 11.15
N PRO A 245 0.24 27.06 12.50
CA PRO A 245 1.48 27.34 13.23
C PRO A 245 2.54 26.25 13.10
N SER A 246 2.16 25.00 12.82
CA SER A 246 3.10 23.88 12.66
C SER A 246 4.09 24.10 11.51
N ILE A 247 3.71 24.88 10.47
CA ILE A 247 4.57 25.21 9.32
C ILE A 247 5.81 26.01 9.74
N LEU A 248 5.76 26.71 10.88
CA LEU A 248 6.90 27.46 11.39
C LEU A 248 8.09 26.55 11.73
N VAL A 249 7.84 25.29 12.11
CA VAL A 249 8.90 24.32 12.42
C VAL A 249 9.79 24.04 11.21
N PRO A 250 9.28 23.53 10.06
CA PRO A 250 10.12 23.33 8.89
C PRO A 250 10.69 24.64 8.32
N LEU A 251 9.98 25.77 8.44
CA LEU A 251 10.52 27.08 8.01
C LEU A 251 11.70 27.56 8.85
N SER A 252 11.79 27.13 10.11
CA SER A 252 12.91 27.42 11.01
C SER A 252 14.06 26.40 10.90
N SER A 253 13.91 25.38 10.07
CA SER A 253 14.89 24.32 9.89
C SER A 253 16.09 24.79 9.07
N ASP A 254 17.30 24.40 9.49
CA ASP A 254 18.53 24.61 8.72
C ASP A 254 18.58 23.73 7.46
N ASN A 255 17.74 22.70 7.39
CA ASN A 255 17.58 21.89 6.18
C ASN A 255 16.83 22.70 5.13
N LYS A 256 17.60 23.37 4.26
CA LYS A 256 17.09 24.01 3.04
C LYS A 256 16.64 22.93 2.07
N VAL A 257 15.36 22.59 2.14
CA VAL A 257 14.65 21.76 1.14
C VAL A 257 14.14 22.68 0.03
#